data_AF-A0A7J4V9D2-F1
#
_entry.id   AF-A0A7J4V9D2-F1
#
_cell.length_a   1.000
_cell.length_b   1.000
_cell.length_c   1.000
_cell.angle_alpha   90.00
_cell.angle_beta   90.00
_cell.angle_gamma   90.00
#
_symmetry.space_group_name_H-M   'P 1'
#
loop_
_entity.id
_entity.type
_entity.pdbx_description
1 polymer ?
#
loop_
_entity_poly.entity_id
_entity_poly.type
_entity_poly.pdbx_seq_one_letter_code
_entity_poly.pdbx_strand_id
1 'polypeptide(L)' 'MEIATPAGEAFSVKDIDMGEAVDYSPDNDYEVGMVLYHKGWQDFGVVKAKNRISSVKVRLTVEFQSKGIKELLASTN' A
#
# COMPACT_ATOMS: atom_id res chain seq x y z
N MET A 1 -26.41 3.50 -25.57
CA MET A 1 -25.98 3.99 -24.25
C MET A 1 -25.36 2.81 -23.54
N GLU A 2 -24.05 2.62 -23.71
CA GLU A 2 -23.33 1.60 -22.95
C GLU A 2 -23.05 2.20 -21.57
N ILE A 3 -23.54 1.52 -20.56
CA ILE A 3 -23.34 1.87 -19.16
C ILE A 3 -21.83 1.83 -18.87
N ALA A 4 -21.27 2.97 -18.52
CA ALA A 4 -19.91 3.05 -18.01
C ALA A 4 -19.83 2.19 -16.74
N THR A 5 -19.09 1.09 -16.82
CA THR A 5 -18.57 0.42 -15.64
C THR A 5 -17.85 1.48 -14.81
N PRO A 6 -18.24 1.77 -13.56
CA PRO A 6 -17.38 2.60 -12.72
C PRO A 6 -16.08 1.82 -12.58
N ALA A 7 -15.02 2.37 -13.15
CA ALA A 7 -13.68 1.86 -12.99
C ALA A 7 -13.48 1.63 -11.49
N GLY A 8 -13.30 0.38 -11.08
CA GLY A 8 -12.71 0.12 -9.78
C GLY A 8 -11.42 0.91 -9.79
N GLU A 9 -11.38 1.96 -8.97
CA GLU A 9 -10.32 2.96 -8.93
C GLU A 9 -9.02 2.20 -8.67
N ALA A 10 -8.34 1.85 -9.75
CA ALA A 10 -7.16 1.04 -9.70
C ALA A 10 -6.09 2.00 -9.22
N PHE A 11 -5.86 2.06 -7.90
CA PHE A 11 -4.79 2.84 -7.26
C PHE A 11 -3.49 2.56 -8.02
N SER A 12 -3.20 3.42 -8.99
CA SER A 12 -2.10 3.21 -9.93
C SER A 12 -0.90 3.88 -9.30
N VAL A 13 0.23 3.18 -9.30
CA VAL A 13 1.52 3.70 -8.82
C VAL A 13 1.97 5.01 -9.52
N LYS A 14 1.22 5.48 -10.52
CA LYS A 14 1.41 6.73 -11.26
C LYS A 14 0.67 7.93 -10.66
N ASP A 15 -0.37 7.70 -9.85
CA ASP A 15 -1.26 8.73 -9.28
C ASP A 15 -1.12 8.78 -7.76
N ILE A 16 0.08 8.48 -7.25
CA ILE A 16 0.33 8.44 -5.82
C ILE A 16 0.54 9.86 -5.29
N ASP A 17 -0.39 10.36 -4.48
CA ASP A 17 -0.20 11.60 -3.73
C ASP A 17 0.84 11.41 -2.62
N MET A 18 2.10 11.75 -2.94
CA MET A 18 3.22 11.68 -1.99
C MET A 18 3.03 12.60 -0.77
N GLY A 19 2.12 13.58 -0.84
CA GLY A 19 1.79 14.47 0.27
C GLY A 19 1.11 13.76 1.44
N GLU A 20 0.46 12.62 1.20
CA GLU A 20 -0.17 11.78 2.23
C GLU A 20 0.64 10.50 2.52
N ALA A 21 1.87 10.43 2.01
CA ALA A 21 2.74 9.29 2.25
C ALA A 21 3.08 9.17 3.75
N VAL A 22 2.74 8.01 4.32
CA VAL A 22 3.09 7.67 5.69
C VAL A 22 4.38 6.85 5.71
N ASP A 23 5.23 7.13 6.69
CA ASP A 23 6.43 6.33 6.90
C ASP A 23 6.06 4.88 7.22
N TYR A 24 6.68 3.94 6.52
CA TYR A 24 6.52 2.52 6.83
C TYR A 24 7.16 2.21 8.21
N SER A 25 6.38 1.54 9.05
CA SER A 25 6.73 1.07 10.38
C SER A 25 6.03 -0.28 10.62
N PRO A 26 6.73 -1.29 11.15
CA PRO A 26 6.14 -2.60 11.41
C PRO A 26 5.10 -2.59 12.55
N ASP A 27 4.97 -1.49 13.29
CA ASP A 27 4.04 -1.32 14.40
C ASP A 27 2.78 -0.52 14.03
N ASN A 28 2.68 -0.07 12.79
CA ASN A 28 1.54 0.72 12.31
C ASN A 28 0.59 -0.13 11.47
N ASP A 29 -0.69 0.24 11.48
CA ASP A 29 -1.69 -0.38 10.60
C ASP A 29 -1.85 0.44 9.31
N TYR A 30 -2.07 -0.26 8.21
CA TYR A 30 -2.17 0.33 6.88
C TYR A 30 -3.37 -0.23 6.13
N GLU A 31 -3.93 0.57 5.23
CA GLU A 31 -5.07 0.21 4.40
C GLU A 31 -4.73 0.18 2.91
N VAL A 32 -5.51 -0.57 2.14
CA VAL A 32 -5.35 -0.63 0.68
C VAL A 32 -5.64 0.74 0.09
N GLY A 33 -4.75 1.21 -0.79
CA GLY A 33 -4.77 2.56 -1.35
C GLY A 33 -3.84 3.54 -0.64
N MET A 34 -3.39 3.25 0.59
CA MET A 34 -2.46 4.11 1.30
C MET A 34 -1.06 4.11 0.68
N VAL A 35 -0.38 5.24 0.83
CA VAL A 35 0.96 5.48 0.32
C VAL A 35 1.97 5.29 1.45
N LEU A 36 2.95 4.44 1.22
CA LEU A 36 4.01 4.08 2.16
C LEU A 36 5.35 4.58 1.67
N TYR A 37 6.08 5.29 2.53
CA TYR A 37 7.48 5.60 2.31
C TYR A 37 8.37 4.66 3.12
N HIS A 38 9.17 3.84 2.43
CA HIS A 38 10.08 2.91 3.09
C HIS A 38 11.49 3.53 3.19
N LYS A 39 11.83 4.11 4.36
CA LYS A 39 13.11 4.83 4.58
C LYS A 39 14.35 4.04 4.18
N GLY A 40 14.39 2.73 4.48
CA GLY A 40 15.54 1.88 4.14
C GLY A 40 15.70 1.63 2.63
N TRP A 41 14.65 1.87 1.85
CA TRP A 41 14.62 1.72 0.39
C TRP A 41 14.60 3.05 -0.33
N GLN A 42 14.30 4.13 0.39
CA GLN A 42 14.09 5.49 -0.13
C GLN A 42 13.12 5.48 -1.30
N ASP A 43 12.04 4.69 -1.17
CA ASP A 43 11.09 4.42 -2.24
C ASP A 43 9.67 4.54 -1.70
N PHE A 44 8.80 5.09 -2.53
CA PHE A 44 7.38 5.23 -2.26
C PHE A 44 6.63 4.07 -2.90
N GLY A 45 5.67 3.52 -2.17
CA GLY A 45 4.82 2.46 -2.69
C GLY A 45 3.38 2.60 -2.22
N VAL A 46 2.46 2.01 -2.97
CA VAL A 46 1.03 2.02 -2.63
C VAL A 46 0.62 0.63 -2.16
N VAL A 47 -0.15 0.56 -1.06
CA VAL A 47 -0.69 -0.71 -0.57
C VAL A 47 -1.74 -1.21 -1.55
N LYS A 48 -1.45 -2.31 -2.24
CA LYS A 48 -2.35 -2.97 -3.18
C LYS A 48 -3.25 -4.00 -2.50
N ALA A 49 -2.76 -4.63 -1.43
CA ALA A 49 -3.54 -5.61 -0.68
C ALA A 49 -3.09 -5.69 0.78
N LYS A 50 -4.02 -6.10 1.65
CA LYS A 50 -3.78 -6.39 3.06
C LYS A 50 -4.36 -7.77 3.37
N ASN A 51 -3.52 -8.65 3.91
CA ASN A 51 -3.89 -10.00 4.30
C ASN A 51 -3.59 -10.21 5.79
N ARG A 52 -4.61 -10.51 6.60
CA ARG A 52 -4.41 -10.79 8.01
C ARG A 52 -3.81 -12.19 8.18
N ILE A 53 -2.61 -12.28 8.76
CA ILE A 53 -1.96 -13.56 9.05
C ILE A 53 -2.35 -14.08 10.43
N SER A 54 -2.49 -13.18 11.40
CA SER A 54 -2.85 -13.50 12.79
C SER A 54 -3.57 -12.33 13.44
N SER A 55 -4.05 -12.50 14.67
CA SER A 55 -4.78 -11.46 15.42
C SER A 55 -4.03 -10.12 15.46
N VAL A 56 -2.70 -10.18 15.59
CA VAL A 56 -1.82 -9.00 15.70
C VAL A 56 -0.87 -8.81 14.51
N LYS A 57 -0.96 -9.64 13.46
CA LYS A 57 -0.04 -9.57 12.31
C LYS A 57 -0.79 -9.53 10.98
N VAL A 58 -0.35 -8.62 10.13
CA VAL A 58 -0.85 -8.45 8.76
C VAL A 58 0.31 -8.47 7.77
N ARG A 59 0.04 -9.02 6.60
CA ARG A 59 0.90 -8.97 5.42
C ARG A 59 0.34 -7.94 4.48
N LEU A 60 1.18 -7.01 4.07
CA LEU A 60 0.83 -5.93 3.14
C LEU A 60 1.53 -6.19 1.82
N THR A 61 0.78 -6.20 0.74
CA THR A 61 1.33 -6.20 -0.62
C THR A 61 1.39 -4.76 -1.08
N VAL A 62 2.60 -4.24 -1.25
CA VAL A 62 2.88 -2.85 -1.58
C VAL A 62 3.57 -2.80 -2.93
N GLU A 63 3.04 -2.02 -3.86
CA GLU A 63 3.68 -1.77 -5.14
C GLU A 63 4.52 -0.51 -5.06
N PHE A 64 5.83 -0.70 -5.05
CA PHE A 64 6.80 0.38 -4.99
C PHE A 64 7.15 0.90 -6.39
N GLN A 65 7.40 2.21 -6.49
CA GLN A 65 7.74 2.89 -7.75
C GLN A 65 9.01 2.34 -8.38
N SER A 66 10.10 2.21 -7.62
CA SER A 66 11.39 1.76 -8.16
C SER A 66 11.59 0.25 -8.01
N LYS A 67 11.07 -0.33 -6.93
CA LYS A 67 11.29 -1.76 -6.60
C LYS A 67 10.19 -2.72 -7.04
N GLY A 68 9.06 -2.22 -7.54
CA GLY A 68 7.90 -3.02 -7.91
C GLY A 68 7.18 -3.60 -6.70
N ILE A 69 6.43 -4.70 -6.91
CA ILE A 69 5.62 -5.31 -5.85
C ILE A 69 6.50 -5.99 -4.79
N LYS A 70 6.25 -5.64 -3.52
CA LYS A 70 6.91 -6.21 -2.33
C LYS A 70 5.89 -6.53 -1.26
N GLU A 71 6.21 -7.54 -0.46
CA GLU A 71 5.39 -7.93 0.67
C GLU A 71 6.07 -7.48 1.97
N LEU A 72 5.33 -6.74 2.79
CA LEU A 72 5.77 -6.24 4.09
C LEU A 72 4.95 -6.91 5.20
N LEU A 73 5.54 -6.97 6.40
CA LEU A 73 4.87 -7.47 7.59
C LEU A 73 4.68 -6.31 8.56
N ALA A 74 3.42 -6.04 8.90
CA ALA A 74 3.05 -5.05 9.89
C ALA A 74 2.24 -5.70 11.01
N SER A 75 2.20 -5.03 12.15
CA SER A 75 1.48 -5.45 13.33
C SER A 75 0.29 -4.53 13.51
N THR A 76 -0.88 -5.12 13.73
CA THR A 76 -2.08 -4.38 14.10
C THR A 76 -2.18 -4.45 15.62
N ASN A 77 -2.00 -3.30 16.27
CA ASN A 77 -2.12 -3.15 17.72
C ASN A 77 -3.57 -2.81 18.10
#